data_AF-A0A956H5W9-F1
#
_entry.id   AF-A0A956H5W9-F1
#
_cell.length_a   1.000
_cell.length_b   1.000
_cell.length_c   1.000
_cell.angle_alpha   90.00
_cell.angle_beta   90.00
_cell.angle_gamma   90.00
#
_symmetry.space_group_name_H-M   'P 1'
#
loop_
_entity.id
_entity.type
_entity.pdbx_description
1 polymer ?
#
loop_
_entity_poly.entity_id
_entity_poly.type
_entity_poly.pdbx_seq_one_letter_code
_entity_poly.pdbx_strand_id
1 'polypeptide(L)'
;MDAVAEPGSPDAADKLEGDMVYPMVMRASPRGAKLDVKEGQKAIAMRAAEETEVVRELVFRDRDPARNPFPAYDLRYELESELIGPEGRQLVRLTPKDDIDLYQLSKVYDGPYLVYGDYYFEGRVVRMFHREWGAHYAMVSAKDEPGRHLNLRSVVSSGAFRGPYFDAGEPRPPTAMIARAGLEQDLPVGSRLQLEYQSPGRGMAFGRLLLTGELVTPPWRFLAETKVAVLRHKEDPSKDLRIPVNHAFVNGTLRFTSARPDIADFAKADRFRDYTGPYLAPPAYRFEVEVHSGARAPASSDYLERLGIERSSWASPFAARRTLVAVNPYAEAQGSRRELYDPHPSEVAPFMDGPVVSGAGLERLGWAAKFGRRHGDDVLLAISVLILALTTMIAWSNYGARAADFALGRGAGLGFRVVFLLVGLAGAVLGVLPILRLADHAMLALLVLHGLGMLWATARLRQS
;
A
#
# COMPACT_ATOMS: atom_id res chain seq x y z
N MET A 1 -32.91 8.66 21.36
CA MET A 1 -33.09 10.02 20.85
C MET A 1 -32.45 10.95 21.87
N ASP A 2 -31.32 11.61 21.66
CA ASP A 2 -30.41 11.73 20.54
C ASP A 2 -29.01 11.97 21.13
N ALA A 3 -27.97 11.40 20.53
CA ALA A 3 -26.62 11.92 20.61
C ALA A 3 -25.97 11.65 19.26
N VAL A 4 -26.15 12.62 18.37
CA VAL A 4 -25.53 12.72 17.06
C VAL A 4 -24.01 12.73 17.24
N ALA A 5 -23.32 11.82 16.57
CA ALA A 5 -21.86 11.83 16.49
C ALA A 5 -21.38 13.07 15.72
N GLU A 6 -20.47 13.85 16.31
CA GLU A 6 -19.76 14.91 15.59
C GLU A 6 -18.77 14.31 14.58
N PRO A 7 -18.61 14.91 13.39
CA PRO A 7 -17.63 14.47 12.41
C PRO A 7 -16.26 15.12 12.69
N GLY A 8 -15.23 14.32 12.99
CA GLY A 8 -13.83 14.80 12.87
C GLY A 8 -12.83 14.49 13.98
N SER A 9 -13.04 13.48 14.83
CA SER A 9 -11.99 13.02 15.77
C SER A 9 -11.32 11.73 15.29
N PRO A 10 -9.99 11.67 15.15
CA PRO A 10 -9.25 10.44 14.83
C PRO A 10 -9.14 9.46 16.02
N ASP A 11 -9.77 9.75 17.17
CA ASP A 11 -9.75 8.91 18.38
C ASP A 11 -10.96 7.98 18.54
N ALA A 12 -11.83 7.86 17.52
CA ALA A 12 -12.89 6.85 17.49
C ALA A 12 -12.36 5.47 17.06
N ALA A 13 -11.28 4.99 17.68
CA ALA A 13 -11.05 3.56 17.76
C ALA A 13 -12.04 3.03 18.81
N ASP A 14 -13.20 2.58 18.33
CA ASP A 14 -14.26 1.96 19.10
C ASP A 14 -13.69 1.07 20.21
N LYS A 15 -14.09 1.35 21.45
CA LYS A 15 -13.80 0.46 22.58
C LYS A 15 -14.43 -0.87 22.24
N LEU A 16 -13.61 -1.90 22.00
CA LEU A 16 -14.11 -3.26 21.81
C LEU A 16 -14.97 -3.64 23.01
N GLU A 17 -16.27 -3.78 22.78
CA GLU A 17 -17.22 -4.17 23.80
C GLU A 17 -17.03 -5.65 24.13
N GLY A 18 -17.01 -5.97 25.42
CA GLY A 18 -16.96 -7.35 25.90
C GLY A 18 -18.20 -8.12 25.46
N ASP A 19 -18.03 -9.40 25.12
CA ASP A 19 -19.08 -10.31 24.66
C ASP A 19 -19.72 -9.99 23.29
N MET A 20 -19.28 -8.94 22.60
CA MET A 20 -19.63 -8.71 21.20
C MET A 20 -18.86 -9.66 20.26
N VAL A 21 -19.53 -10.04 19.17
CA VAL A 21 -18.98 -10.87 18.10
C VAL A 21 -18.53 -9.98 16.96
N TYR A 22 -17.29 -10.18 16.51
CA TYR A 22 -16.65 -9.43 15.45
C TYR A 22 -16.29 -10.37 14.29
N PRO A 23 -16.47 -9.95 13.04
CA PRO A 23 -15.91 -10.67 11.90
C PRO A 23 -14.39 -10.54 11.93
N MET A 24 -13.70 -11.67 11.82
CA MET A 24 -12.25 -11.77 11.92
C MET A 24 -11.68 -12.53 10.73
N VAL A 25 -10.45 -12.21 10.38
CA VAL A 25 -9.69 -12.88 9.32
C VAL A 25 -8.27 -13.19 9.77
N MET A 26 -7.83 -14.41 9.49
CA MET A 26 -6.44 -14.83 9.54
C MET A 26 -5.90 -14.85 8.11
N ARG A 27 -4.96 -13.95 7.81
CA ARG A 27 -4.45 -13.77 6.44
C ARG A 27 -3.41 -14.84 6.14
N ALA A 28 -3.61 -15.60 5.07
CA ALA A 28 -2.67 -16.65 4.69
C ALA A 28 -1.32 -16.07 4.27
N SER A 29 -0.24 -16.76 4.63
CA SER A 29 1.10 -16.41 4.20
C SER A 29 1.25 -16.67 2.70
N PRO A 30 1.75 -15.71 1.89
CA PRO A 30 2.01 -15.95 0.47
C PRO A 30 3.10 -17.01 0.25
N ARG A 31 3.88 -17.35 1.29
CA ARG A 31 4.91 -18.39 1.29
C ARG A 31 4.41 -19.73 1.85
N GLY A 32 3.11 -19.82 2.14
CA GLY A 32 2.41 -21.02 2.53
C GLY A 32 2.79 -21.64 3.88
N ALA A 33 2.12 -22.74 4.21
CA ALA A 33 2.43 -23.59 5.36
C ALA A 33 3.11 -24.88 4.93
N LYS A 34 4.07 -25.34 5.73
CA LYS A 34 4.83 -26.55 5.44
C LYS A 34 3.91 -27.77 5.45
N LEU A 35 4.11 -28.65 4.47
CA LEU A 35 3.50 -29.96 4.40
C LEU A 35 4.56 -31.04 4.52
N ASP A 36 4.17 -32.15 5.13
CA ASP A 36 4.96 -33.38 5.09
C ASP A 36 4.61 -34.16 3.83
N VAL A 37 5.62 -34.47 3.01
CA VAL A 37 5.47 -35.31 1.83
C VAL A 37 6.23 -36.62 1.98
N LYS A 38 5.61 -37.70 1.49
CA LYS A 38 6.21 -39.03 1.48
C LYS A 38 6.75 -39.38 0.11
N GLU A 39 7.69 -40.32 0.07
CA GLU A 39 8.19 -40.88 -1.17
C GLU A 39 7.05 -41.48 -2.01
N GLY A 40 7.06 -41.20 -3.32
CA GLY A 40 6.00 -41.63 -4.25
C GLY A 40 4.71 -40.81 -4.20
N GLN A 41 4.61 -39.80 -3.33
CA GLN A 41 3.43 -38.94 -3.24
C GLN A 41 3.39 -37.95 -4.40
N LYS A 42 2.50 -38.20 -5.37
CA LYS A 42 2.30 -37.34 -6.55
C LYS A 42 1.23 -36.25 -6.38
N ALA A 43 0.32 -36.43 -5.42
CA ALA A 43 -0.75 -35.49 -5.13
C ALA A 43 -0.92 -35.29 -3.63
N ILE A 44 -1.44 -34.13 -3.26
CA ILE A 44 -1.77 -33.76 -1.88
C ILE A 44 -3.28 -33.85 -1.75
N ALA A 45 -3.78 -34.61 -0.77
CA ALA A 45 -5.20 -34.69 -0.47
C ALA A 45 -5.47 -34.05 0.88
N MET A 46 -6.42 -33.11 0.92
CA MET A 46 -6.79 -32.37 2.11
C MET A 46 -8.30 -32.38 2.30
N ARG A 47 -8.78 -32.13 3.52
CA ARG A 47 -10.21 -31.92 3.74
C ARG A 47 -10.68 -30.70 2.95
N ALA A 48 -11.82 -30.81 2.27
CA ALA A 48 -12.43 -29.66 1.61
C ALA A 48 -12.90 -28.64 2.64
N ALA A 49 -12.47 -27.41 2.44
CA ALA A 49 -12.78 -26.22 3.20
C ALA A 49 -12.53 -25.00 2.29
N GLU A 50 -13.13 -23.86 2.61
CA GLU A 50 -13.02 -22.64 1.79
C GLU A 50 -11.55 -22.25 1.54
N GLU A 51 -10.69 -22.38 2.57
CA GLU A 51 -9.28 -22.05 2.49
C GLU A 51 -8.42 -23.05 1.69
N THR A 52 -8.88 -24.30 1.53
CA THR A 52 -8.16 -25.34 0.78
C THR A 52 -8.62 -25.42 -0.67
N GLU A 53 -9.89 -25.09 -0.94
CA GLU A 53 -10.46 -25.09 -2.30
C GLU A 53 -9.86 -24.01 -3.21
N VAL A 54 -9.37 -22.92 -2.63
CA VAL A 54 -8.72 -21.82 -3.36
C VAL A 54 -7.22 -22.02 -3.56
N VAL A 55 -6.64 -23.11 -3.05
CA VAL A 55 -5.21 -23.39 -3.22
C VAL A 55 -4.89 -23.62 -4.69
N ARG A 56 -3.94 -22.86 -5.23
CA ARG A 56 -3.48 -22.96 -6.63
C ARG A 56 -1.99 -23.14 -6.78
N GLU A 57 -1.22 -22.99 -5.70
CA GLU A 57 0.23 -22.95 -5.77
C GLU A 57 0.89 -23.75 -4.64
N LEU A 58 2.00 -24.38 -4.99
CA LEU A 58 2.94 -25.02 -4.09
C LEU A 58 4.25 -24.25 -4.13
N VAL A 59 4.87 -24.04 -2.97
CA VAL A 59 6.09 -23.26 -2.82
C VAL A 59 7.18 -24.13 -2.21
N PHE A 60 8.37 -24.08 -2.79
CA PHE A 60 9.59 -24.61 -2.21
C PHE A 60 10.55 -23.45 -1.95
N ARG A 61 11.02 -23.33 -0.72
CA ARG A 61 11.93 -22.27 -0.29
C ARG A 61 13.37 -22.69 -0.49
N ASP A 62 14.26 -21.73 -0.74
CA ASP A 62 15.71 -22.01 -0.76
C ASP A 62 16.17 -22.52 0.62
N ARG A 63 17.00 -23.56 0.66
CA ARG A 63 17.52 -24.10 1.93
C ARG A 63 18.62 -23.25 2.56
N ASP A 64 19.28 -22.41 1.78
CA ASP A 64 20.34 -21.56 2.28
C ASP A 64 19.76 -20.49 3.22
N PRO A 65 20.19 -20.43 4.49
CA PRO A 65 19.66 -19.47 5.47
C PRO A 65 19.79 -18.01 5.03
N ALA A 66 20.78 -17.68 4.19
CA ALA A 66 20.94 -16.31 3.68
C ALA A 66 19.93 -15.97 2.58
N ARG A 67 19.36 -16.97 1.89
CA ARG A 67 18.38 -16.78 0.80
C ARG A 67 16.95 -17.12 1.20
N ASN A 68 16.78 -18.09 2.10
CA ASN A 68 15.50 -18.57 2.60
C ASN A 68 14.53 -17.45 3.03
N PRO A 69 14.95 -16.33 3.64
CA PRO A 69 14.01 -15.28 4.02
C PRO A 69 13.33 -14.58 2.84
N PHE A 70 13.91 -14.64 1.63
CA PHE A 70 13.50 -13.84 0.49
C PHE A 70 12.64 -14.64 -0.50
N PRO A 71 11.39 -14.20 -0.77
CA PRO A 71 10.49 -14.86 -1.74
C PRO A 71 11.06 -14.97 -3.15
N ALA A 72 12.02 -14.11 -3.50
CA ALA A 72 12.64 -14.09 -4.82
C ALA A 72 13.31 -15.43 -5.19
N TYR A 73 13.80 -16.19 -4.21
CA TYR A 73 14.45 -17.48 -4.41
C TYR A 73 13.51 -18.68 -4.28
N ASP A 74 12.23 -18.45 -4.01
CA ASP A 74 11.26 -19.52 -3.88
C ASP A 74 10.93 -20.10 -5.27
N LEU A 75 10.82 -21.43 -5.35
CA LEU A 75 10.27 -22.11 -6.51
C LEU A 75 8.77 -22.28 -6.31
N ARG A 76 7.99 -21.83 -7.29
CA ARG A 76 6.53 -21.97 -7.31
C ARG A 76 6.10 -22.92 -8.40
N TYR A 77 5.19 -23.81 -8.06
CA TYR A 77 4.54 -24.75 -8.97
C TYR A 77 3.03 -24.56 -8.92
N GLU A 78 2.42 -24.48 -10.08
CA GLU A 78 0.96 -24.46 -10.19
C GLU A 78 0.37 -25.82 -9.85
N LEU A 79 -0.76 -25.80 -9.15
CA LEU A 79 -1.53 -26.96 -8.78
C LEU A 79 -2.89 -26.93 -9.51
N GLU A 80 -3.32 -28.10 -9.97
CA GLU A 80 -4.71 -28.37 -10.30
C GLU A 80 -5.45 -28.83 -9.04
N SER A 81 -6.66 -28.32 -8.85
CA SER A 81 -7.51 -28.61 -7.70
C SER A 81 -8.78 -29.31 -8.14
N GLU A 82 -9.08 -30.45 -7.53
CA GLU A 82 -10.25 -31.26 -7.81
C GLU A 82 -10.91 -31.72 -6.52
N LEU A 83 -12.23 -31.52 -6.41
CA LEU A 83 -13.03 -32.06 -5.32
C LEU A 83 -13.32 -33.54 -5.57
N ILE A 84 -12.96 -34.39 -4.62
CA ILE A 84 -13.17 -35.84 -4.69
C ILE A 84 -13.93 -36.34 -3.45
N GLY A 85 -14.70 -37.42 -3.63
CA GLY A 85 -15.43 -38.08 -2.55
C GLY A 85 -16.89 -37.66 -2.42
N PRO A 86 -17.65 -38.32 -1.51
CA PRO A 86 -19.08 -38.09 -1.34
C PRO A 86 -19.37 -36.77 -0.60
N GLU A 87 -20.56 -36.20 -0.81
CA GLU A 87 -21.04 -35.03 -0.08
C GLU A 87 -20.90 -35.21 1.44
N GLY A 88 -20.38 -34.19 2.12
CA GLY A 88 -20.09 -34.22 3.57
C GLY A 88 -18.76 -34.85 3.98
N ARG A 89 -18.03 -35.52 3.07
CA ARG A 89 -16.65 -36.02 3.27
C ARG A 89 -15.73 -35.72 2.09
N GLN A 90 -15.96 -34.60 1.42
CA GLN A 90 -15.16 -34.19 0.28
C GLN A 90 -13.72 -33.89 0.68
N LEU A 91 -12.80 -34.27 -0.19
CA LEU A 91 -11.39 -33.93 -0.13
C LEU A 91 -11.05 -33.06 -1.34
N VAL A 92 -10.13 -32.13 -1.17
CA VAL A 92 -9.48 -31.44 -2.28
C VAL A 92 -8.22 -32.22 -2.63
N ARG A 93 -8.17 -32.74 -3.85
CA ARG A 93 -6.96 -33.33 -4.45
C ARG A 93 -6.23 -32.23 -5.21
N LEU A 94 -4.99 -32.01 -4.82
CA LEU A 94 -4.08 -31.03 -5.40
C LEU A 94 -2.95 -31.76 -6.13
N THR A 95 -2.82 -31.53 -7.43
CA THR A 95 -1.82 -32.17 -8.28
C THR A 95 -0.96 -31.12 -8.98
N PRO A 96 0.38 -31.17 -8.90
CA PRO A 96 1.23 -30.29 -9.70
C PRO A 96 0.97 -30.45 -11.19
N LYS A 97 0.89 -29.33 -11.92
CA LYS A 97 0.77 -29.36 -13.39
C LYS A 97 2.02 -29.91 -14.07
N ASP A 98 3.18 -29.61 -13.49
CA ASP A 98 4.46 -30.13 -13.95
C ASP A 98 4.66 -31.56 -13.42
N ASP A 99 5.31 -32.42 -14.21
CA ASP A 99 5.73 -33.75 -13.76
C ASP A 99 6.94 -33.63 -12.81
N ILE A 100 6.65 -33.40 -11.53
CA ILE A 100 7.63 -33.22 -10.47
C ILE A 100 7.46 -34.24 -9.37
N ASP A 101 8.58 -34.71 -8.83
CA ASP A 101 8.59 -35.50 -7.61
C ASP A 101 8.75 -34.55 -6.40
N LEU A 102 7.64 -34.36 -5.68
CA LEU A 102 7.59 -33.49 -4.50
C LEU A 102 8.57 -33.92 -3.41
N TYR A 103 8.78 -35.23 -3.25
CA TYR A 103 9.69 -35.77 -2.25
C TYR A 103 11.15 -35.50 -2.65
N GLN A 104 11.53 -35.74 -3.90
CA GLN A 104 12.89 -35.43 -4.37
C GLN A 104 13.18 -33.92 -4.30
N LEU A 105 12.22 -33.07 -4.68
CA LEU A 105 12.35 -31.62 -4.53
C LEU A 105 12.54 -31.23 -3.07
N SER A 106 11.80 -31.84 -2.14
CA SER A 106 11.96 -31.57 -0.71
C SER A 106 13.32 -32.00 -0.14
N LYS A 107 14.12 -32.82 -0.84
CA LYS A 107 15.52 -33.10 -0.46
C LYS A 107 16.48 -31.99 -0.83
N VAL A 108 16.17 -31.23 -1.89
CA VAL A 108 17.03 -30.15 -2.41
C VAL A 108 16.59 -28.79 -1.89
N TYR A 109 15.29 -28.58 -1.72
CA TYR A 109 14.66 -27.35 -1.23
C TYR A 109 13.98 -27.58 0.12
N ASP A 110 13.61 -26.49 0.79
CA ASP A 110 12.79 -26.55 2.01
C ASP A 110 11.31 -26.50 1.59
N GLY A 111 10.53 -27.52 1.96
CA GLY A 111 9.12 -27.61 1.60
C GLY A 111 8.67 -29.04 1.33
N PRO A 112 7.53 -29.23 0.66
CA PRO A 112 6.71 -28.17 0.06
C PRO A 112 5.91 -27.35 1.07
N TYR A 113 5.51 -26.15 0.66
CA TYR A 113 4.63 -25.25 1.37
C TYR A 113 3.37 -24.98 0.55
N LEU A 114 2.21 -25.08 1.18
CA LEU A 114 0.92 -24.83 0.52
C LEU A 114 0.41 -23.41 0.78
N VAL A 115 0.07 -22.69 -0.28
CA VAL A 115 -0.47 -21.34 -0.18
C VAL A 115 -1.99 -21.42 -0.04
N TYR A 116 -2.47 -21.38 1.20
CA TYR A 116 -3.90 -21.37 1.54
C TYR A 116 -4.58 -20.05 1.17
N GLY A 117 -5.92 -20.08 1.11
CA GLY A 117 -6.74 -18.89 1.20
C GLY A 117 -6.77 -18.28 2.60
N ASP A 118 -7.22 -17.03 2.71
CA ASP A 118 -7.49 -16.42 4.00
C ASP A 118 -8.57 -17.20 4.77
N TYR A 119 -8.43 -17.29 6.10
CA TYR A 119 -9.36 -18.01 6.96
C TYR A 119 -10.23 -17.02 7.73
N TYR A 120 -11.55 -17.11 7.53
CA TYR A 120 -12.54 -16.20 8.11
C TYR A 120 -13.25 -16.87 9.28
N PHE A 121 -13.45 -16.12 10.37
CA PHE A 121 -14.14 -16.63 11.54
C PHE A 121 -14.77 -15.49 12.36
N GLU A 122 -15.68 -15.84 13.25
CA GLU A 122 -16.28 -14.90 14.20
C GLU A 122 -15.49 -14.93 15.52
N GLY A 123 -15.03 -13.76 15.98
CA GLY A 123 -14.28 -13.58 17.22
C GLY A 123 -15.10 -12.90 18.31
N ARG A 124 -14.98 -13.35 19.55
CA ARG A 124 -15.56 -12.76 20.77
C ARG A 124 -14.45 -12.21 21.65
N VAL A 125 -14.65 -11.00 22.19
CA VAL A 125 -13.73 -10.41 23.18
C VAL A 125 -14.09 -10.89 24.59
N VAL A 126 -13.15 -11.56 25.25
CA VAL A 126 -13.29 -12.06 26.63
C VAL A 126 -12.23 -11.46 27.54
N ARG A 127 -12.57 -11.26 28.81
CA ARG A 127 -11.59 -10.84 29.82
C ARG A 127 -10.85 -12.07 30.34
N MET A 128 -9.52 -12.05 30.24
CA MET A 128 -8.63 -13.13 30.67
C MET A 128 -7.58 -12.61 31.66
N PHE A 129 -6.90 -13.54 32.34
CA PHE A 129 -5.80 -13.24 33.24
C PHE A 129 -4.57 -14.05 32.82
N HIS A 130 -3.44 -13.37 32.59
CA HIS A 130 -2.15 -13.99 32.31
C HIS A 130 -1.19 -13.66 33.47
N ARG A 131 -0.33 -14.60 33.88
CA ARG A 131 0.55 -14.40 35.04
C ARG A 131 1.51 -13.23 34.88
N GLU A 132 1.98 -12.98 33.66
CA GLU A 132 2.92 -11.89 33.37
C GLU A 132 2.22 -10.57 33.01
N TRP A 133 0.99 -10.62 32.49
CA TRP A 133 0.31 -9.44 31.94
C TRP A 133 -0.90 -8.99 32.76
N GLY A 134 -1.26 -9.74 33.82
CA GLY A 134 -2.43 -9.46 34.64
C GLY A 134 -3.75 -9.65 33.88
N ALA A 135 -4.78 -8.93 34.32
CA ALA A 135 -6.08 -8.92 33.68
C ALA A 135 -6.01 -8.15 32.34
N HIS A 136 -6.41 -8.79 31.26
CA HIS A 136 -6.35 -8.26 29.90
C HIS A 136 -7.55 -8.76 29.08
N TYR A 137 -7.82 -8.13 27.94
CA TYR A 137 -8.80 -8.63 26.97
C TYR A 137 -8.11 -9.57 25.97
N ALA A 138 -8.77 -10.68 25.65
CA ALA A 138 -8.34 -11.63 24.65
C ALA A 138 -9.45 -11.85 23.61
N MET A 139 -9.07 -12.09 22.36
CA MET A 139 -10.00 -12.48 21.31
C MET A 139 -10.02 -14.00 21.18
N VAL A 140 -11.21 -14.61 21.21
CA VAL A 140 -11.40 -16.06 21.05
C VAL A 140 -12.43 -16.33 19.96
N SER A 141 -12.44 -17.53 19.39
CA SER A 141 -13.54 -17.94 18.48
C SER A 141 -14.89 -17.82 19.19
N ALA A 142 -15.89 -17.25 18.52
CA ALA A 142 -17.26 -17.14 19.02
C ALA A 142 -18.00 -18.49 18.99
N LYS A 143 -17.59 -19.43 18.12
CA LYS A 143 -18.10 -20.80 18.14
C LYS A 143 -17.56 -21.54 19.36
N ASP A 144 -18.43 -21.81 20.32
CA ASP A 144 -18.15 -22.65 21.49
C ASP A 144 -18.22 -24.13 21.08
N GLU A 145 -17.08 -24.82 21.04
CA GLU A 145 -17.06 -26.29 20.96
C GLU A 145 -17.28 -26.89 22.36
N PRO A 146 -18.38 -27.64 22.59
CA PRO A 146 -18.66 -28.20 23.91
C PRO A 146 -17.50 -29.07 24.42
N GLY A 147 -16.98 -28.74 25.61
CA GLY A 147 -15.92 -29.52 26.28
C GLY A 147 -14.48 -29.07 26.00
N ARG A 148 -14.25 -28.03 25.18
CA ARG A 148 -12.91 -27.50 24.93
C ARG A 148 -12.61 -26.29 25.82
N HIS A 149 -12.04 -26.54 27.00
CA HIS A 149 -11.58 -25.46 27.88
C HIS A 149 -10.46 -24.66 27.20
N LEU A 150 -10.67 -23.36 27.01
CA LEU A 150 -9.64 -22.42 26.56
C LEU A 150 -8.51 -22.41 27.61
N ASN A 151 -7.40 -23.07 27.31
CA ASN A 151 -6.18 -22.97 28.10
C ASN A 151 -5.17 -22.08 27.37
N LEU A 152 -4.48 -21.20 28.10
CA LEU A 152 -3.41 -20.35 27.52
C LEU A 152 -2.12 -21.15 27.27
N ARG A 153 -2.10 -22.46 27.57
CA ARG A 153 -0.97 -23.36 27.29
C ARG A 153 -0.96 -23.84 25.83
N SER A 154 -1.98 -23.52 25.05
CA SER A 154 -2.14 -23.92 23.63
C SER A 154 -1.91 -22.77 22.65
N VAL A 155 -1.02 -21.83 22.97
CA VAL A 155 -0.54 -20.86 21.97
C VAL A 155 0.25 -21.62 20.92
N VAL A 156 -0.35 -21.84 19.75
CA VAL A 156 0.32 -22.41 18.58
C VAL A 156 0.73 -21.26 17.69
N SER A 157 2.04 -21.01 17.56
CA SER A 157 2.55 -20.17 16.48
C SER A 157 2.28 -20.91 15.17
N SER A 158 1.44 -20.33 14.30
CA SER A 158 1.19 -20.86 12.97
C SER A 158 1.99 -20.05 11.96
N GLY A 159 2.93 -20.69 11.27
CA GLY A 159 3.62 -20.08 10.13
C GLY A 159 2.73 -19.93 8.88
N ALA A 160 1.52 -20.50 8.91
CA ALA A 160 0.58 -20.52 7.78
C ALA A 160 -0.21 -19.22 7.65
N PHE A 161 -0.51 -18.56 8.77
CA PHE A 161 -1.42 -17.44 8.83
C PHE A 161 -0.89 -16.32 9.73
N ARG A 162 -1.20 -15.07 9.37
CA ARG A 162 -0.96 -13.87 10.18
C ARG A 162 -2.29 -13.37 10.76
N GLY A 163 -2.24 -12.72 11.91
CA GLY A 163 -3.42 -12.18 12.60
C GLY A 163 -3.65 -12.83 13.96
N PRO A 164 -4.89 -12.84 14.47
CA PRO A 164 -6.14 -12.45 13.79
C PRO A 164 -6.29 -10.93 13.58
N TYR A 165 -6.95 -10.53 12.51
CA TYR A 165 -7.31 -9.14 12.18
C TYR A 165 -8.83 -8.99 12.11
N PHE A 166 -9.35 -7.78 12.33
CA PHE A 166 -10.75 -7.49 12.03
C PHE A 166 -10.99 -7.61 10.52
N ASP A 167 -12.10 -8.23 10.16
CA ASP A 167 -12.57 -8.29 8.78
C ASP A 167 -13.65 -7.24 8.56
N ALA A 168 -13.23 -6.04 8.17
CA ALA A 168 -14.15 -4.95 7.80
C ALA A 168 -14.68 -5.09 6.36
N GLY A 169 -14.48 -6.24 5.70
CA GLY A 169 -14.70 -6.39 4.26
C GLY A 169 -13.67 -5.64 3.40
N GLU A 170 -12.61 -5.13 4.03
CA GLU A 170 -11.54 -4.40 3.37
C GLU A 170 -10.56 -5.35 2.67
N PRO A 171 -10.00 -4.93 1.52
CA PRO A 171 -8.97 -5.70 0.83
C PRO A 171 -7.75 -5.90 1.74
N ARG A 172 -6.97 -6.96 1.45
CA ARG A 172 -5.74 -7.27 2.17
C ARG A 172 -4.83 -6.03 2.21
N PRO A 173 -4.35 -5.60 3.40
CA PRO A 173 -3.51 -4.42 3.50
C PRO A 173 -2.19 -4.66 2.76
N PRO A 174 -1.75 -3.72 1.91
CA PRO A 174 -0.50 -3.87 1.17
C PRO A 174 0.73 -3.67 2.07
N THR A 175 1.86 -4.23 1.62
CA THR A 175 3.16 -3.93 2.19
C THR A 175 3.51 -2.48 1.87
N ALA A 176 3.64 -1.68 2.93
CA ALA A 176 4.01 -0.27 2.81
C ALA A 176 5.42 -0.03 3.35
N MET A 177 6.09 0.96 2.78
CA MET A 177 7.31 1.54 3.35
C MET A 177 6.91 2.69 4.28
N ILE A 178 7.71 2.95 5.31
CA ILE A 178 7.48 4.09 6.21
C ILE A 178 8.41 5.21 5.78
N ALA A 179 7.85 6.39 5.51
CA ALA A 179 8.63 7.56 5.16
C ALA A 179 9.55 7.98 6.32
N ARG A 180 10.66 8.64 5.99
CA ARG A 180 11.56 9.22 6.99
C ARG A 180 10.82 10.32 7.78
N ALA A 181 11.12 10.41 9.07
CA ALA A 181 10.62 11.49 9.92
C ALA A 181 10.99 12.87 9.36
N GLY A 182 10.06 13.82 9.46
CA GLY A 182 10.20 15.19 8.97
C GLY A 182 9.71 15.40 7.53
N LEU A 183 9.34 14.33 6.81
CA LEU A 183 8.78 14.43 5.45
C LEU A 183 7.25 14.46 5.43
N GLU A 184 6.58 14.40 6.59
CA GLU A 184 5.13 14.28 6.69
C GLU A 184 4.36 15.45 6.05
N GLN A 185 4.94 16.65 6.14
CA GLN A 185 4.38 17.88 5.57
C GLN A 185 4.65 18.01 4.07
N ASP A 186 5.73 17.40 3.59
CA ASP A 186 6.18 17.50 2.19
C ASP A 186 5.59 16.37 1.31
N LEU A 187 4.89 15.42 1.93
CA LEU A 187 4.28 14.26 1.28
C LEU A 187 2.75 14.29 1.49
N PRO A 188 1.98 14.97 0.62
CA PRO A 188 0.53 14.99 0.71
C PRO A 188 -0.07 13.60 0.51
N VAL A 189 -1.08 13.27 1.31
CA VAL A 189 -1.82 12.01 1.18
C VAL A 189 -2.53 11.95 -0.17
N GLY A 190 -2.54 10.76 -0.80
CA GLY A 190 -3.05 10.51 -2.14
C GLY A 190 -2.09 10.92 -3.27
N SER A 191 -0.96 11.55 -2.96
CA SER A 191 0.04 11.87 -3.98
C SER A 191 0.81 10.63 -4.43
N ARG A 192 1.23 10.63 -5.70
CA ARG A 192 2.02 9.56 -6.30
C ARG A 192 3.45 9.99 -6.59
N LEU A 193 4.40 9.17 -6.18
CA LEU A 193 5.83 9.46 -6.26
C LEU A 193 6.54 8.36 -7.03
N GLN A 194 7.45 8.78 -7.91
CA GLN A 194 8.37 7.87 -8.57
C GLN A 194 9.60 7.70 -7.70
N LEU A 195 9.83 6.46 -7.28
CA LEU A 195 10.99 6.06 -6.50
C LEU A 195 11.88 5.14 -7.33
N GLU A 196 13.15 5.07 -6.98
CA GLU A 196 14.05 4.07 -7.51
C GLU A 196 14.96 3.48 -6.45
N TYR A 197 15.26 2.20 -6.63
CA TYR A 197 16.38 1.54 -6.00
C TYR A 197 17.59 1.60 -6.92
N GLN A 198 18.75 1.94 -6.39
CA GLN A 198 19.99 2.09 -7.14
C GLN A 198 20.89 0.87 -6.95
N SER A 199 21.60 0.49 -8.02
CA SER A 199 22.57 -0.60 -7.90
C SER A 199 23.69 -0.17 -6.94
N PRO A 200 24.07 -1.03 -5.99
CA PRO A 200 25.21 -0.75 -5.14
C PRO A 200 26.47 -0.49 -5.96
N GLY A 201 27.30 0.46 -5.51
CA GLY A 201 28.47 0.92 -6.27
C GLY A 201 29.47 -0.20 -6.62
N ARG A 202 29.54 -1.25 -5.80
CA ARG A 202 30.38 -2.44 -6.01
C ARG A 202 29.59 -3.65 -6.52
N GLY A 203 28.45 -3.43 -7.17
CA GLY A 203 27.54 -4.47 -7.66
C GLY A 203 26.68 -5.08 -6.56
N MET A 204 25.59 -5.71 -6.96
CA MET A 204 24.60 -6.39 -6.13
C MET A 204 25.08 -7.78 -5.71
N ALA A 205 25.06 -8.06 -4.41
CA ALA A 205 25.36 -9.38 -3.84
C ALA A 205 24.12 -10.29 -3.85
N PHE A 206 23.84 -10.85 -5.03
CA PHE A 206 22.60 -11.58 -5.29
C PHE A 206 22.81 -12.71 -6.29
N GLY A 207 22.02 -13.78 -6.15
CA GLY A 207 22.13 -14.96 -6.99
C GLY A 207 23.07 -16.04 -6.44
N ARG A 208 23.16 -17.14 -7.20
CA ARG A 208 23.97 -18.31 -6.89
C ARG A 208 24.88 -18.64 -8.07
N LEU A 209 26.18 -18.64 -7.86
CA LEU A 209 27.14 -19.08 -8.87
C LEU A 209 27.17 -20.61 -8.93
N LEU A 210 26.97 -21.18 -10.11
CA LEU A 210 27.12 -22.61 -10.37
C LEU A 210 28.57 -22.95 -10.74
N LEU A 211 28.94 -24.22 -10.58
CA LEU A 211 30.25 -24.74 -11.01
C LEU A 211 30.48 -24.59 -12.52
N THR A 212 29.41 -24.48 -13.30
CA THR A 212 29.45 -24.20 -14.75
C THR A 212 29.87 -22.76 -15.07
N GLY A 213 29.99 -21.88 -14.07
CA GLY A 213 30.26 -20.44 -14.25
C GLY A 213 29.01 -19.61 -14.51
N GLU A 214 27.81 -20.21 -14.47
CA GLU A 214 26.56 -19.47 -14.59
C GLU A 214 26.16 -18.88 -13.24
N LEU A 215 26.00 -17.57 -13.16
CA LEU A 215 25.38 -16.90 -12.02
C LEU A 215 23.86 -16.91 -12.21
N VAL A 216 23.16 -17.70 -11.39
CA VAL A 216 21.70 -17.86 -11.43
C VAL A 216 21.04 -16.84 -10.52
N THR A 217 20.09 -16.08 -11.05
CA THR A 217 19.28 -15.13 -10.29
C THR A 217 17.78 -15.39 -10.50
N PRO A 218 16.95 -14.89 -9.58
CA PRO A 218 15.53 -14.66 -9.83
C PRO A 218 15.29 -13.93 -11.15
N PRO A 219 14.18 -14.24 -11.85
CA PRO A 219 13.89 -13.73 -13.18
C PRO A 219 13.23 -12.35 -13.15
N TRP A 220 13.87 -11.42 -12.45
CA TRP A 220 13.41 -10.03 -12.44
C TRP A 220 13.73 -9.37 -13.78
N ARG A 221 12.71 -8.76 -14.40
CA ARG A 221 12.82 -8.19 -15.74
C ARG A 221 13.97 -7.19 -15.87
N PHE A 222 14.12 -6.28 -14.89
CA PHE A 222 15.18 -5.28 -14.91
C PHE A 222 16.60 -5.88 -14.82
N LEU A 223 16.76 -7.10 -14.27
CA LEU A 223 18.07 -7.76 -14.25
C LEU A 223 18.49 -8.19 -15.66
N ALA A 224 17.56 -8.50 -16.57
CA ALA A 224 17.89 -8.85 -17.97
C ALA A 224 18.56 -7.68 -18.72
N GLU A 225 18.41 -6.45 -18.24
CA GLU A 225 19.10 -5.28 -18.80
C GLU A 225 20.56 -5.16 -18.34
N THR A 226 20.99 -5.96 -17.36
CA THR A 226 22.36 -5.94 -16.83
C THR A 226 23.39 -6.30 -17.90
N LYS A 227 24.40 -5.44 -18.06
CA LYS A 227 25.50 -5.63 -19.02
C LYS A 227 26.84 -5.93 -18.38
N VAL A 228 26.99 -5.67 -17.08
CA VAL A 228 28.26 -5.75 -16.38
C VAL A 228 28.08 -6.47 -15.05
N ALA A 229 29.04 -7.35 -14.73
CA ALA A 229 29.29 -7.82 -13.38
C ALA A 229 30.58 -7.23 -12.84
N VAL A 230 30.66 -7.05 -11.54
CA VAL A 230 31.81 -6.55 -10.80
C VAL A 230 32.46 -7.71 -10.07
N LEU A 231 33.76 -7.90 -10.27
CA LEU A 231 34.60 -8.70 -9.38
C LEU A 231 35.25 -7.74 -8.38
N ARG A 232 34.89 -7.88 -7.11
CA ARG A 232 35.37 -7.01 -6.04
C ARG A 232 36.77 -7.44 -5.63
N HIS A 233 37.73 -6.54 -5.66
CA HIS A 233 39.02 -6.80 -5.02
C HIS A 233 38.81 -6.83 -3.50
N LYS A 234 39.44 -7.79 -2.82
CA LYS A 234 39.23 -8.05 -1.38
C LYS A 234 39.63 -6.85 -0.51
N GLU A 235 40.69 -6.15 -0.88
CA GLU A 235 41.31 -5.10 -0.05
C GLU A 235 41.21 -3.68 -0.62
N ASP A 236 41.02 -3.54 -1.93
CA ASP A 236 41.22 -2.26 -2.64
C ASP A 236 40.11 -2.05 -3.69
N PRO A 237 39.04 -1.31 -3.34
CA PRO A 237 37.91 -1.08 -4.25
C PRO A 237 38.29 -0.41 -5.57
N SER A 238 39.43 0.28 -5.66
CA SER A 238 39.89 0.90 -6.91
C SER A 238 40.34 -0.12 -7.95
N LYS A 239 40.64 -1.35 -7.52
CA LYS A 239 41.05 -2.47 -8.37
C LYS A 239 39.91 -3.39 -8.79
N ASP A 240 38.66 -3.02 -8.48
CA ASP A 240 37.48 -3.78 -8.88
C ASP A 240 37.42 -3.95 -10.41
N LEU A 241 37.19 -5.17 -10.87
CA LEU A 241 37.11 -5.47 -12.30
C LEU A 241 35.67 -5.43 -12.77
N ARG A 242 35.43 -4.77 -13.90
CA ARG A 242 34.13 -4.72 -14.56
C ARG A 242 34.14 -5.65 -15.77
N ILE A 243 33.39 -6.74 -15.67
CA ILE A 243 33.34 -7.81 -16.66
C ILE A 243 32.01 -7.73 -17.40
N PRO A 244 32.01 -7.55 -18.74
CA PRO A 244 30.79 -7.65 -19.52
C PRO A 244 30.15 -9.03 -19.38
N VAL A 245 28.82 -9.09 -19.30
CA VAL A 245 28.07 -10.35 -19.14
C VAL A 245 27.05 -10.57 -20.25
N ASN A 246 26.85 -11.83 -20.58
CA ASN A 246 25.70 -12.30 -21.35
C ASN A 246 24.66 -12.85 -20.37
N HIS A 247 23.39 -12.88 -20.78
CA HIS A 247 22.34 -13.52 -20.00
C HIS A 247 21.45 -14.39 -20.87
N ALA A 248 20.83 -15.38 -20.23
CA ALA A 248 19.77 -16.20 -20.81
C ALA A 248 18.69 -16.47 -19.76
N PHE A 249 17.43 -16.50 -20.17
CA PHE A 249 16.34 -16.97 -19.33
C PHE A 249 16.12 -18.46 -19.56
N VAL A 250 16.33 -19.27 -18.52
CA VAL A 250 16.29 -20.73 -18.60
C VAL A 250 15.52 -21.28 -17.40
N ASN A 251 14.46 -22.05 -17.67
CA ASN A 251 13.66 -22.76 -16.68
C ASN A 251 13.14 -21.89 -15.51
N GLY A 252 12.77 -20.63 -15.79
CA GLY A 252 12.26 -19.72 -14.77
C GLY A 252 13.33 -18.97 -13.98
N THR A 253 14.58 -18.99 -14.43
CA THR A 253 15.68 -18.24 -13.81
C THR A 253 16.45 -17.45 -14.85
N LEU A 254 17.03 -16.33 -14.45
CA LEU A 254 18.01 -15.62 -15.27
C LEU A 254 19.40 -16.18 -14.97
N ARG A 255 20.17 -16.48 -16.02
CA ARG A 255 21.52 -17.00 -15.92
C ARG A 255 22.48 -16.03 -16.58
N PHE A 256 23.52 -15.63 -15.86
CA PHE A 256 24.54 -14.72 -16.36
C PHE A 256 25.87 -15.46 -16.52
N THR A 257 26.54 -15.23 -17.64
CA THR A 257 27.89 -15.74 -17.92
C THR A 257 28.80 -14.61 -18.33
N SER A 258 30.11 -14.80 -18.14
CA SER A 258 31.10 -13.83 -18.62
C SER A 258 31.09 -13.79 -20.14
N ALA A 259 30.95 -12.59 -20.70
CA ALA A 259 31.13 -12.36 -22.14
C ALA A 259 32.63 -12.26 -22.52
N ARG A 260 33.54 -12.27 -21.52
CA ARG A 260 34.99 -12.23 -21.68
C ARG A 260 35.65 -13.32 -20.83
N PRO A 261 35.43 -14.61 -21.16
CA PRO A 261 36.03 -15.73 -20.41
C PRO A 261 37.56 -15.77 -20.52
N ASP A 262 38.13 -15.08 -21.51
CA ASP A 262 39.58 -14.84 -21.64
C ASP A 262 40.14 -13.97 -20.51
N ILE A 263 39.35 -13.03 -19.99
CA ILE A 263 39.72 -12.15 -18.87
C ILE A 263 39.24 -12.76 -17.55
N ALA A 264 37.97 -13.11 -17.49
CA ALA A 264 37.30 -13.53 -16.27
C ALA A 264 36.33 -14.67 -16.59
N ASP A 265 36.79 -15.90 -16.40
CA ASP A 265 35.95 -17.09 -16.48
C ASP A 265 35.32 -17.37 -15.12
N PHE A 266 34.01 -17.18 -15.00
CA PHE A 266 33.28 -17.39 -13.75
C PHE A 266 33.28 -18.86 -13.30
N ALA A 267 33.48 -19.83 -14.21
CA ALA A 267 33.66 -21.23 -13.83
C ALA A 267 34.99 -21.47 -13.09
N LYS A 268 35.93 -20.52 -13.21
CA LYS A 268 37.24 -20.53 -12.55
C LYS A 268 37.35 -19.41 -11.51
N ALA A 269 36.22 -18.99 -10.93
CA ALA A 269 36.18 -17.91 -9.92
C ALA A 269 37.20 -18.12 -8.79
N ASP A 270 37.44 -19.37 -8.35
CA ASP A 270 38.42 -19.71 -7.31
C ASP A 270 39.87 -19.37 -7.67
N ARG A 271 40.19 -19.20 -8.96
CA ARG A 271 41.52 -18.79 -9.41
C ARG A 271 41.78 -17.31 -9.18
N PHE A 272 40.75 -16.49 -8.98
CA PHE A 272 40.88 -15.07 -8.69
C PHE A 272 41.08 -14.86 -7.18
N ARG A 273 42.26 -15.24 -6.69
CA ARG A 273 42.57 -15.25 -5.24
C ARG A 273 42.35 -13.91 -4.55
N ASP A 274 42.54 -12.80 -5.26
CA ASP A 274 42.42 -11.44 -4.71
C ASP A 274 41.02 -10.84 -4.89
N TYR A 275 40.09 -11.57 -5.51
CA TYR A 275 38.77 -11.07 -5.86
C TYR A 275 37.64 -11.92 -5.26
N THR A 276 36.44 -11.33 -5.19
CA THR A 276 35.17 -11.98 -4.86
C THR A 276 34.09 -11.60 -5.86
N GLY A 277 33.06 -12.45 -6.00
CA GLY A 277 31.97 -12.25 -6.95
C GLY A 277 31.78 -13.47 -7.87
N PRO A 278 31.08 -13.31 -9.01
CA PRO A 278 30.63 -12.06 -9.63
C PRO A 278 29.42 -11.40 -8.97
N TYR A 279 29.39 -10.06 -8.97
CA TYR A 279 28.27 -9.24 -8.46
C TYR A 279 27.65 -8.43 -9.58
N LEU A 280 26.37 -8.58 -9.87
CA LEU A 280 25.73 -7.89 -10.99
C LEU A 280 25.64 -6.37 -10.76
N ALA A 281 25.82 -5.56 -11.79
CA ALA A 281 25.57 -4.12 -11.74
C ALA A 281 24.34 -3.77 -12.60
N PRO A 282 23.11 -4.07 -12.13
CA PRO A 282 21.89 -3.82 -12.88
C PRO A 282 21.60 -2.31 -13.01
N PRO A 283 20.70 -1.91 -13.94
CA PRO A 283 20.15 -0.56 -13.92
C PRO A 283 19.33 -0.30 -12.65
N ALA A 284 18.98 0.96 -12.40
CA ALA A 284 18.10 1.33 -11.30
C ALA A 284 16.72 0.68 -11.48
N TYR A 285 16.17 0.13 -10.40
CA TYR A 285 14.83 -0.42 -10.38
C TYR A 285 13.84 0.69 -10.00
N ARG A 286 12.99 1.09 -10.94
CA ARG A 286 12.03 2.19 -10.76
C ARG A 286 10.64 1.66 -10.45
N PHE A 287 9.94 2.30 -9.53
CA PHE A 287 8.59 1.94 -9.13
C PHE A 287 7.82 3.16 -8.61
N GLU A 288 6.50 3.12 -8.73
CA GLU A 288 5.61 4.18 -8.22
C GLU A 288 5.10 3.80 -6.82
N VAL A 289 4.93 4.80 -5.96
CA VAL A 289 4.26 4.67 -4.67
C VAL A 289 3.15 5.71 -4.53
N GLU A 290 2.09 5.34 -3.81
CA GLU A 290 1.06 6.26 -3.33
C GLU A 290 1.32 6.58 -1.85
N VAL A 291 1.14 7.85 -1.49
CA VAL A 291 1.34 8.35 -0.13
C VAL A 291 0.05 8.22 0.67
N HIS A 292 0.11 7.53 1.80
CA HIS A 292 -1.01 7.35 2.72
C HIS A 292 -0.68 7.94 4.10
N SER A 293 -1.72 8.22 4.88
CA SER A 293 -1.62 8.61 6.29
C SER A 293 -1.62 7.39 7.21
N GLY A 294 -0.92 7.50 8.34
CA GLY A 294 -1.02 6.56 9.44
C GLY A 294 -0.28 5.26 9.17
N ALA A 295 0.88 5.08 9.80
CA ALA A 295 1.49 3.77 9.88
C ALA A 295 0.75 2.93 10.95
N ARG A 296 -0.12 2.01 10.51
CA ARG A 296 -0.68 0.95 11.37
C ARG A 296 0.34 -0.16 11.66
N ALA A 297 1.60 0.22 11.89
CA ALA A 297 2.69 -0.72 12.11
C ALA A 297 2.92 -0.87 13.62
N PRO A 298 2.60 -2.03 14.23
CA PRO A 298 3.24 -2.38 15.49
C PRO A 298 4.74 -2.54 15.20
N ALA A 299 5.57 -1.76 15.85
CA ALA A 299 7.00 -1.86 15.68
C ALA A 299 7.49 -3.22 16.21
N SER A 300 8.36 -3.92 15.47
CA SER A 300 9.01 -5.15 15.95
C SER A 300 9.83 -4.85 17.21
N SER A 301 9.89 -5.78 18.16
CA SER A 301 10.67 -5.65 19.41
C SER A 301 12.10 -5.20 19.15
N ASP A 302 12.79 -5.86 18.21
CA ASP A 302 14.20 -5.61 17.91
C ASP A 302 14.44 -4.22 17.33
N TYR A 303 13.47 -3.69 16.57
CA TYR A 303 13.54 -2.33 16.01
C TYR A 303 13.27 -1.27 17.09
N LEU A 304 12.32 -1.51 17.98
CA LEU A 304 12.06 -0.63 19.12
C LEU A 304 13.26 -0.57 20.07
N GLU A 305 13.89 -1.71 20.34
CA GLU A 305 15.08 -1.82 21.16
C GLU A 305 16.27 -1.05 20.56
N ARG A 306 16.50 -1.18 19.24
CA ARG A 306 17.52 -0.38 18.53
C ARG A 306 17.27 1.13 18.62
N LEU A 307 16.02 1.55 18.77
CA LEU A 307 15.65 2.96 18.93
C LEU A 307 15.56 3.39 20.40
N GLY A 308 15.75 2.49 21.37
CA GLY A 308 15.61 2.77 22.79
C GLY A 308 14.19 3.14 23.21
N ILE A 309 13.17 2.69 22.48
CA ILE A 309 11.76 3.01 22.74
C ILE A 309 11.11 1.87 23.53
N GLU A 310 10.61 2.17 24.73
CA GLU A 310 9.83 1.19 25.50
C GLU A 310 8.48 0.91 24.84
N ARG A 311 8.05 -0.36 24.92
CA ARG A 311 6.79 -0.86 24.32
C ARG A 311 5.52 -0.32 25.00
N SER A 312 5.66 0.54 26.00
CA SER A 312 4.60 0.98 26.93
C SER A 312 3.68 2.07 26.35
N SER A 313 3.99 2.65 25.18
CA SER A 313 3.12 3.64 24.54
C SER A 313 1.97 2.98 23.76
N TRP A 314 0.74 3.42 24.02
CA TRP A 314 -0.48 2.99 23.31
C TRP A 314 -0.50 3.38 21.82
N ALA A 315 0.35 4.33 21.41
CA ALA A 315 0.52 4.76 20.02
C ALA A 315 1.84 4.24 19.44
N SER A 316 1.80 3.78 18.19
CA SER A 316 3.02 3.41 17.45
C SER A 316 3.90 4.65 17.26
N PRO A 317 5.24 4.56 17.46
CA PRO A 317 6.15 5.68 17.21
C PRO A 317 6.18 6.14 15.74
N PHE A 318 5.51 5.40 14.84
CA PHE A 318 5.37 5.76 13.43
C PHE A 318 3.98 6.29 13.08
N ALA A 319 3.05 6.42 14.04
CA ALA A 319 1.67 6.80 13.75
C ALA A 319 1.57 8.12 12.97
N ALA A 320 2.45 9.08 13.26
CA ALA A 320 2.51 10.36 12.55
C ALA A 320 3.18 10.27 11.16
N ARG A 321 3.97 9.23 10.89
CA ARG A 321 4.72 9.09 9.64
C ARG A 321 3.81 8.73 8.47
N ARG A 322 4.23 9.13 7.27
CA ARG A 322 3.57 8.73 6.02
C ARG A 322 3.91 7.28 5.67
N THR A 323 2.93 6.58 5.14
CA THR A 323 3.09 5.25 4.56
C THR A 323 3.15 5.38 3.04
N LEU A 324 4.11 4.70 2.43
CA LEU A 324 4.32 4.69 0.99
C LEU A 324 3.94 3.30 0.49
N VAL A 325 2.82 3.21 -0.19
CA VAL A 325 2.28 1.95 -0.72
C VAL A 325 2.73 1.81 -2.16
N ALA A 326 3.39 0.70 -2.50
CA ALA A 326 3.80 0.46 -3.88
C ALA A 326 2.58 0.29 -4.79
N VAL A 327 2.55 0.99 -5.92
CA VAL A 327 1.58 0.76 -6.99
C VAL A 327 2.06 -0.47 -7.77
N ASN A 328 1.61 -1.64 -7.35
CA ASN A 328 1.99 -2.94 -7.91
C ASN A 328 0.74 -3.84 -8.03
N PRO A 329 0.67 -4.75 -9.03
CA PRO A 329 -0.43 -5.71 -9.14
C PRO A 329 -0.62 -6.58 -7.90
N TYR A 330 0.44 -6.79 -7.12
CA TYR A 330 0.41 -7.55 -5.88
C TYR A 330 0.61 -6.64 -4.68
N ALA A 331 -0.17 -6.86 -3.63
CA ALA A 331 -0.07 -6.11 -2.37
C ALA A 331 1.20 -6.42 -1.56
N GLU A 332 1.87 -7.54 -1.82
CA GLU A 332 3.15 -7.89 -1.18
C GLU A 332 4.00 -8.78 -2.08
N ALA A 333 5.27 -8.97 -1.69
CA ALA A 333 6.20 -9.88 -2.33
C ALA A 333 5.61 -11.28 -2.55
N GLN A 334 5.55 -11.71 -3.81
CA GLN A 334 5.09 -13.04 -4.19
C GLN A 334 6.26 -13.93 -4.64
N GLY A 335 7.34 -13.38 -5.21
CA GLY A 335 8.34 -14.20 -5.90
C GLY A 335 7.88 -14.65 -7.28
N SER A 336 8.74 -15.38 -8.00
CA SER A 336 8.49 -15.71 -9.40
C SER A 336 7.55 -16.91 -9.57
N ARG A 337 6.69 -16.86 -10.60
CA ARG A 337 5.98 -18.01 -11.19
C ARG A 337 6.75 -18.65 -12.34
N ARG A 338 8.09 -18.61 -12.26
CA ARG A 338 9.01 -19.12 -13.29
C ARG A 338 8.88 -18.40 -14.65
N GLU A 339 8.49 -17.13 -14.60
CA GLU A 339 8.43 -16.21 -15.74
C GLU A 339 9.23 -14.93 -15.46
N LEU A 340 9.57 -14.19 -16.51
CA LEU A 340 10.16 -12.85 -16.37
C LEU A 340 9.10 -11.85 -15.90
N TYR A 341 9.27 -11.32 -14.69
CA TYR A 341 8.26 -10.48 -14.03
C TYR A 341 8.87 -9.20 -13.45
N ASP A 342 8.00 -8.22 -13.19
CA ASP A 342 8.35 -7.04 -12.42
C ASP A 342 8.17 -7.33 -10.93
N PRO A 343 9.25 -7.41 -10.13
CA PRO A 343 9.14 -7.79 -8.74
C PRO A 343 8.40 -6.76 -7.90
N HIS A 344 7.75 -7.18 -6.82
CA HIS A 344 7.29 -6.22 -5.83
C HIS A 344 8.50 -5.48 -5.23
N PRO A 345 8.46 -4.15 -4.99
CA PRO A 345 9.62 -3.41 -4.48
C PRO A 345 10.23 -3.98 -3.19
N SER A 346 9.43 -4.58 -2.31
CA SER A 346 9.94 -5.24 -1.10
C SER A 346 10.75 -6.52 -1.35
N GLU A 347 10.66 -7.13 -2.54
CA GLU A 347 11.55 -8.23 -2.95
C GLU A 347 12.94 -7.73 -3.30
N VAL A 348 13.03 -6.51 -3.84
CA VAL A 348 14.26 -5.90 -4.34
C VAL A 348 15.01 -5.14 -3.24
N ALA A 349 14.27 -4.52 -2.32
CA ALA A 349 14.79 -3.67 -1.24
C ALA A 349 16.00 -4.22 -0.46
N PRO A 350 16.10 -5.54 -0.16
CA PRO A 350 17.26 -6.08 0.57
C PRO A 350 18.59 -6.03 -0.19
N PHE A 351 18.56 -5.83 -1.51
CA PHE A 351 19.73 -6.02 -2.38
C PHE A 351 20.21 -4.74 -3.08
N MET A 352 19.48 -3.63 -2.92
CA MET A 352 19.76 -2.36 -3.60
C MET A 352 19.77 -1.19 -2.62
N ASP A 353 20.40 -0.10 -3.02
CA ASP A 353 20.46 1.13 -2.24
C ASP A 353 19.19 1.97 -2.47
N GLY A 354 18.67 2.60 -1.41
CA GLY A 354 17.49 3.47 -1.47
C GLY A 354 16.31 2.98 -0.61
N PRO A 355 15.07 3.34 -0.95
CA PRO A 355 14.65 3.99 -2.20
C PRO A 355 14.91 5.50 -2.17
N VAL A 356 15.22 6.08 -3.33
CA VAL A 356 15.34 7.53 -3.53
C VAL A 356 14.27 8.04 -4.48
N VAL A 357 13.87 9.30 -4.35
CA VAL A 357 12.95 9.92 -5.29
C VAL A 357 13.67 10.14 -6.61
N SER A 358 13.05 9.74 -7.73
CA SER A 358 13.63 9.87 -9.06
C SER A 358 12.75 10.70 -10.01
N GLY A 359 13.40 11.30 -11.01
CA GLY A 359 12.76 11.98 -12.14
C GLY A 359 11.73 13.05 -11.77
N ALA A 360 10.58 13.03 -12.47
CA ALA A 360 9.45 13.94 -12.28
C ALA A 360 8.82 13.89 -10.87
N GLY A 361 9.18 12.90 -10.04
CA GLY A 361 8.79 12.84 -8.64
C GLY A 361 9.37 14.00 -7.83
N LEU A 362 10.57 14.48 -8.15
CA LEU A 362 11.18 15.64 -7.48
C LEU A 362 10.45 16.94 -7.83
N GLU A 363 10.07 17.11 -9.10
CA GLU A 363 9.29 18.25 -9.57
C GLU A 363 7.88 18.25 -8.98
N ARG A 364 7.24 17.08 -8.92
CA ARG A 364 5.92 16.88 -8.30
C ARG A 364 5.96 17.04 -6.79
N LEU A 365 7.01 16.59 -6.08
CA LEU A 365 7.22 16.92 -4.68
C LEU A 365 7.46 18.41 -4.50
N GLY A 366 8.24 19.05 -5.38
CA GLY A 366 8.42 20.49 -5.39
C GLY A 366 7.11 21.26 -5.60
N TRP A 367 6.22 20.75 -6.46
CA TRP A 367 4.88 21.29 -6.69
C TRP A 367 3.91 20.99 -5.53
N ALA A 368 3.86 19.74 -5.07
CA ALA A 368 2.99 19.27 -3.99
C ALA A 368 3.42 19.84 -2.64
N ALA A 369 4.71 20.10 -2.40
CA ALA A 369 5.19 20.86 -1.26
C ALA A 369 4.98 22.38 -1.46
N LYS A 370 4.90 22.89 -2.70
CA LYS A 370 4.51 24.29 -2.95
C LYS A 370 3.01 24.55 -2.71
N PHE A 371 2.15 23.56 -2.94
CA PHE A 371 0.72 23.62 -2.63
C PHE A 371 0.38 23.08 -1.23
N GLY A 372 1.17 22.15 -0.70
CA GLY A 372 1.01 21.56 0.64
C GLY A 372 1.67 22.39 1.74
N ARG A 373 2.65 23.24 1.40
CA ARG A 373 3.11 24.33 2.27
C ARG A 373 2.38 25.60 1.84
N ARG A 374 1.36 26.00 2.60
CA ARG A 374 1.29 27.33 3.24
C ARG A 374 -0.08 27.59 3.87
N HIS A 375 -0.04 27.98 5.15
CA HIS A 375 -0.97 28.94 5.80
C HIS A 375 -1.09 30.31 5.08
N GLY A 376 -0.69 30.40 3.81
CA GLY A 376 -0.76 31.57 2.93
C GLY A 376 -1.76 31.37 1.79
N ASP A 377 -2.20 30.13 1.52
CA ASP A 377 -3.30 29.87 0.58
C ASP A 377 -4.62 30.37 1.15
N ASP A 378 -4.80 30.34 2.48
CA ASP A 378 -5.92 31.01 3.14
C ASP A 378 -5.88 32.52 2.92
N VAL A 379 -4.70 33.15 2.87
CA VAL A 379 -4.58 34.59 2.67
C VAL A 379 -4.84 34.96 1.22
N LEU A 380 -4.30 34.20 0.25
CA LEU A 380 -4.57 34.46 -1.16
C LEU A 380 -6.03 34.15 -1.51
N LEU A 381 -6.58 33.05 -0.99
CA LEU A 381 -8.00 32.71 -1.13
C LEU A 381 -8.88 33.76 -0.43
N ALA A 382 -8.56 34.18 0.80
CA ALA A 382 -9.30 35.22 1.50
C ALA A 382 -9.22 36.56 0.77
N ILE A 383 -8.05 36.96 0.24
CA ILE A 383 -7.90 38.17 -0.59
C ILE A 383 -8.72 38.04 -1.87
N SER A 384 -8.68 36.89 -2.53
CA SER A 384 -9.43 36.65 -3.77
C SER A 384 -10.95 36.69 -3.52
N VAL A 385 -11.41 36.04 -2.45
CA VAL A 385 -12.81 36.05 -2.01
C VAL A 385 -13.23 37.46 -1.56
N LEU A 386 -12.36 38.19 -0.87
CA LEU A 386 -12.61 39.57 -0.46
C LEU A 386 -12.75 40.50 -1.67
N ILE A 387 -11.84 40.40 -2.65
CA ILE A 387 -11.92 41.17 -3.90
C ILE A 387 -13.19 40.80 -4.67
N LEU A 388 -13.52 39.50 -4.76
CA LEU A 388 -14.74 39.03 -5.42
C LEU A 388 -16.00 39.56 -4.72
N ALA A 389 -16.04 39.53 -3.38
CA ALA A 389 -17.14 40.05 -2.60
C ALA A 389 -17.29 41.57 -2.77
N LEU A 390 -16.19 42.33 -2.69
CA LEU A 390 -16.19 43.79 -2.86
C LEU A 390 -16.65 44.19 -4.27
N THR A 391 -16.14 43.53 -5.32
CA THR A 391 -16.54 43.81 -6.71
C THR A 391 -18.02 43.49 -6.94
N THR A 392 -18.51 42.37 -6.38
CA THR A 392 -19.93 41.99 -6.42
C THR A 392 -20.80 43.02 -5.70
N MET A 393 -20.41 43.48 -4.51
CA MET A 393 -21.13 44.52 -3.76
C MET A 393 -21.19 45.84 -4.53
N ILE A 394 -20.11 46.27 -5.19
CA ILE A 394 -20.09 47.49 -6.01
C ILE A 394 -21.08 47.35 -7.18
N ALA A 395 -21.10 46.21 -7.85
CA ALA A 395 -22.02 45.96 -8.96
C ALA A 395 -23.50 46.02 -8.51
N TRP A 396 -23.87 45.25 -7.48
CA TRP A 396 -25.25 45.20 -6.97
C TRP A 396 -25.71 46.52 -6.35
N SER A 397 -24.81 47.25 -5.69
CA SER A 397 -25.10 48.60 -5.18
C SER A 397 -25.49 49.55 -6.31
N ASN A 398 -24.79 49.49 -7.46
CA ASN A 398 -25.11 50.30 -8.62
C ASN A 398 -26.41 49.90 -9.32
N TYR A 399 -26.67 48.59 -9.47
CA TYR A 399 -27.94 48.12 -10.02
C TYR A 399 -29.12 48.51 -9.14
N GLY A 400 -29.02 48.32 -7.83
CA GLY A 400 -30.07 48.68 -6.90
C GLY A 400 -30.31 50.18 -6.78
N ALA A 401 -29.25 51.01 -6.84
CA ALA A 401 -29.39 52.47 -6.85
C ALA A 401 -30.18 52.96 -8.07
N ARG A 402 -29.91 52.40 -9.26
CA ARG A 402 -30.66 52.72 -10.48
C ARG A 402 -32.12 52.27 -10.38
N ALA A 403 -32.38 51.09 -9.81
CA ALA A 403 -33.73 50.61 -9.57
C ALA A 403 -34.49 51.50 -8.56
N ALA A 404 -33.81 51.97 -7.51
CA ALA A 404 -34.38 52.89 -6.53
C ALA A 404 -34.71 54.26 -7.16
N ASP A 405 -33.81 54.83 -7.95
CA ASP A 405 -34.08 56.08 -8.69
C ASP A 405 -35.27 55.93 -9.66
N PHE A 406 -35.41 54.75 -10.29
CA PHE A 406 -36.54 54.45 -11.17
C PHE A 406 -37.86 54.34 -10.40
N ALA A 407 -37.87 53.64 -9.25
CA ALA A 407 -39.09 53.35 -8.50
C ALA A 407 -39.54 54.51 -7.59
N LEU A 408 -38.60 55.23 -7.00
CA LEU A 408 -38.85 56.22 -5.93
C LEU A 408 -38.52 57.66 -6.34
N GLY A 409 -38.00 57.86 -7.56
CA GLY A 409 -37.65 59.18 -8.10
C GLY A 409 -36.18 59.56 -7.93
N ARG A 410 -35.79 60.64 -8.61
CA ARG A 410 -34.39 61.10 -8.69
C ARG A 410 -33.83 61.43 -7.31
N GLY A 411 -32.73 60.78 -6.94
CA GLY A 411 -32.01 61.02 -5.68
C GLY A 411 -32.20 59.90 -4.66
N ALA A 412 -33.16 59.00 -4.87
CA ALA A 412 -33.38 57.83 -4.02
C ALA A 412 -32.20 56.83 -4.09
N GLY A 413 -31.45 56.81 -5.19
CA GLY A 413 -30.26 55.98 -5.36
C GLY A 413 -29.17 56.24 -4.32
N LEU A 414 -29.05 57.48 -3.82
CA LEU A 414 -28.10 57.80 -2.74
C LEU A 414 -28.54 57.15 -1.42
N GLY A 415 -29.82 57.24 -1.08
CA GLY A 415 -30.38 56.61 0.12
C GLY A 415 -30.24 55.09 0.07
N PHE A 416 -30.48 54.48 -1.10
CA PHE A 416 -30.28 53.04 -1.31
C PHE A 416 -28.84 52.61 -1.01
N ARG A 417 -27.83 53.34 -1.50
CA ARG A 417 -26.41 53.00 -1.26
C ARG A 417 -26.05 53.03 0.23
N VAL A 418 -26.58 54.01 0.98
CA VAL A 418 -26.36 54.10 2.44
C VAL A 418 -26.96 52.88 3.15
N VAL A 419 -28.22 52.53 2.83
CA VAL A 419 -28.88 51.35 3.41
C VAL A 419 -28.15 50.06 3.02
N PHE A 420 -27.73 49.93 1.75
CA PHE A 420 -27.00 48.76 1.25
C PHE A 420 -25.70 48.52 2.01
N LEU A 421 -24.94 49.58 2.32
CA LEU A 421 -23.72 49.47 3.13
C LEU A 421 -24.01 49.04 4.58
N LEU A 422 -25.03 49.63 5.21
CA LEU A 422 -25.41 49.28 6.59
C LEU A 422 -25.89 47.83 6.70
N VAL A 423 -26.70 47.36 5.73
CA VAL A 423 -27.17 45.98 5.67
C VAL A 423 -26.03 45.02 5.33
N GLY A 424 -25.10 45.40 4.45
CA GLY A 424 -23.89 44.62 4.17
C GLY A 424 -23.02 44.40 5.40
N LEU A 425 -22.86 45.43 6.23
CA LEU A 425 -22.13 45.33 7.50
C LEU A 425 -22.85 44.45 8.52
N ALA A 426 -24.18 44.59 8.65
CA ALA A 426 -24.98 43.73 9.51
C ALA A 426 -24.98 42.26 9.05
N GLY A 427 -24.98 42.03 7.73
CA GLY A 427 -24.91 40.69 7.14
C GLY A 427 -23.63 39.94 7.47
N ALA A 428 -22.52 40.65 7.74
CA ALA A 428 -21.26 40.04 8.16
C ALA A 428 -21.31 39.37 9.54
N VAL A 429 -22.32 39.68 10.37
CA VAL A 429 -22.50 39.16 11.73
C VAL A 429 -23.71 38.23 11.89
N LEU A 430 -24.52 38.08 10.83
CA LEU A 430 -25.72 37.25 10.83
C LEU A 430 -25.42 35.84 10.26
N GLY A 431 -26.23 34.85 10.66
CA GLY A 431 -26.07 33.48 10.18
C GLY A 431 -26.28 33.34 8.67
N VAL A 432 -25.42 32.58 7.99
CA VAL A 432 -25.38 32.45 6.52
C VAL A 432 -26.64 31.80 5.94
N LEU A 433 -27.17 30.74 6.56
CA LEU A 433 -28.28 29.96 6.01
C LEU A 433 -29.59 30.76 5.82
N PRO A 434 -30.04 31.57 6.80
CA PRO A 434 -31.19 32.46 6.59
C PRO A 434 -31.02 33.47 5.46
N ILE A 435 -29.80 34.04 5.32
CA ILE A 435 -29.49 35.04 4.28
C ILE A 435 -29.59 34.42 2.89
N LEU A 436 -29.00 33.22 2.71
CA LEU A 436 -29.04 32.50 1.45
C LEU A 436 -30.48 32.17 1.05
N ARG A 437 -31.30 31.68 2.00
CA ARG A 437 -32.72 31.42 1.72
C ARG A 437 -33.44 32.69 1.27
N LEU A 438 -33.25 33.82 1.94
CA LEU A 438 -33.88 35.07 1.52
C LEU A 438 -33.42 35.52 0.13
N ALA A 439 -32.12 35.40 -0.16
CA ALA A 439 -31.55 35.74 -1.46
C ALA A 439 -32.12 34.87 -2.60
N ASP A 440 -32.27 33.56 -2.37
CA ASP A 440 -32.87 32.65 -3.36
C ASP A 440 -34.31 33.05 -3.71
N HIS A 441 -35.13 33.38 -2.71
CA HIS A 441 -36.51 33.80 -2.93
C HIS A 441 -36.58 35.14 -3.68
N ALA A 442 -35.70 36.10 -3.34
CA ALA A 442 -35.63 37.39 -4.03
C ALA A 442 -35.17 37.25 -5.49
N MET A 443 -34.19 36.37 -5.75
CA MET A 443 -33.70 36.08 -7.10
C MET A 443 -34.78 35.40 -7.94
N LEU A 444 -35.51 34.44 -7.36
CA LEU A 444 -36.62 33.76 -8.02
C LEU A 444 -37.74 34.74 -8.38
N ALA A 445 -38.09 35.66 -7.48
CA ALA A 445 -39.07 36.72 -7.79
C ALA A 445 -38.60 37.63 -8.93
N LEU A 446 -37.32 38.05 -8.92
CA LEU A 446 -36.74 38.88 -9.98
C LEU A 446 -36.78 38.18 -11.34
N LEU A 447 -36.41 36.89 -11.37
CA LEU A 447 -36.42 36.05 -12.57
C LEU A 447 -37.83 35.91 -13.15
N VAL A 448 -38.82 35.63 -12.30
CA VAL A 448 -40.23 35.49 -12.72
C VAL A 448 -40.75 36.81 -13.30
N LEU A 449 -40.51 37.93 -12.63
CA LEU A 449 -40.97 39.24 -13.08
C LEU A 449 -40.32 39.65 -14.41
N HIS A 450 -39.00 39.42 -14.57
CA HIS A 450 -38.30 39.69 -15.83
C HIS A 450 -38.78 38.77 -16.95
N GLY A 451 -38.97 37.48 -16.67
CA GLY A 451 -39.47 36.51 -17.64
C GLY A 451 -40.85 36.89 -18.17
N LEU A 452 -41.78 37.23 -17.29
CA LEU A 452 -43.12 37.70 -17.66
C LEU A 452 -43.06 39.01 -18.48
N GLY A 453 -42.22 39.95 -18.06
CA GLY A 453 -42.02 41.22 -18.79
C GLY A 453 -41.50 41.00 -20.22
N MET A 454 -40.52 40.11 -20.40
CA MET A 454 -40.01 39.76 -21.73
C MET A 454 -41.04 39.02 -22.59
N LEU A 455 -41.81 38.10 -22.01
CA LEU A 455 -42.90 37.41 -22.72
C LEU A 455 -43.98 38.39 -23.19
N TRP A 456 -44.36 39.35 -22.34
CA TRP A 456 -45.31 40.39 -22.71
C TRP A 456 -44.77 41.31 -23.81
N ALA A 457 -43.51 41.76 -23.70
CA ALA A 457 -42.88 42.62 -24.70
C ALA A 457 -42.75 41.92 -26.06
N THR A 458 -42.37 40.64 -26.07
CA THR A 458 -42.26 39.84 -27.30
C THR A 458 -43.63 39.52 -27.92
N ALA A 459 -44.67 39.28 -27.10
CA ALA A 459 -46.03 39.13 -27.58
C ALA A 459 -46.57 40.41 -28.23
N ARG A 460 -46.23 41.59 -27.67
CA ARG A 460 -46.63 42.89 -28.21
C ARG A 460 -45.91 43.21 -29.53
N LEU A 461 -44.63 42.89 -29.64
CA LEU A 461 -43.84 43.07 -30.87
C LEU A 461 -44.25 42.13 -32.01
N ARG A 462 -44.90 40.99 -31.73
CA ARG A 462 -45.45 40.09 -32.75
C ARG A 462 -46.80 40.53 -33.31
N GLN A 463 -47.46 41.51 -32.68
CA GLN A 463 -48.76 42.04 -33.09
C GLN A 463 -48.64 43.36 -33.89
N SER A 464 -47.47 43.99 -33.91
CA SER A 464 -47.08 45.10 -34.79
C SER A 464 -46.33 44.60 -36.00
#